data_AF-A0A0F9JZ50-F1
#
_entry.id   AF-A0A0F9JZ50-F1
#
_cell.length_a   1.000
_cell.length_b   1.000
_cell.length_c   1.000
_cell.angle_alpha   90.00
_cell.angle_beta   90.00
_cell.angle_gamma   90.00
#
_symmetry.space_group_name_H-M   'P 1'
#
loop_
_entity.id
_entity.type
_entity.pdbx_description
1 polymer ?
#
loop_
_entity_poly.entity_id
_entity_poly.type
_entity_poly.pdbx_seq_one_letter_code
_entity_poly.pdbx_strand_id
1 'polypeptide(L)'
;MTTRYQKSQIEDVARILRRRYYPLHSKALVVWQGLVDEFADLFAADNPPTCIVSILSAPIAHERHDCVLEGGFARERFLAACGLESEG
;
A
#
# COMPACT_ATOMS: atom_id res chain seq x y z
N MET A 1 15.74 4.22 3.72
CA MET A 1 14.61 4.77 4.49
C MET A 1 14.23 3.77 5.57
N THR A 2 14.00 4.22 6.80
CA THR A 2 13.38 3.41 7.84
C THR A 2 11.90 3.73 7.86
N THR A 3 11.03 2.76 7.61
CA THR A 3 9.59 2.94 7.75
C THR A 3 9.27 3.10 9.23
N ARG A 4 8.37 4.02 9.58
CA ARG A 4 7.83 4.15 10.94
C ARG A 4 7.11 2.87 11.35
N TYR A 5 6.43 2.23 10.40
CA TYR A 5 5.72 0.98 10.63
C TYR A 5 6.53 -0.21 10.13
N GLN A 6 6.73 -1.19 11.01
CA GLN A 6 7.31 -2.47 10.63
C GLN A 6 6.26 -3.35 9.95
N LYS A 7 6.72 -4.28 9.10
CA LYS A 7 5.86 -5.24 8.40
C LYS A 7 4.92 -5.99 9.36
N SER A 8 5.42 -6.43 10.51
CA SER A 8 4.62 -7.12 11.53
C SER A 8 3.48 -6.27 12.08
N GLN A 9 3.72 -4.97 12.29
CA GLN A 9 2.70 -4.04 12.78
C GLN A 9 1.60 -3.81 11.74
N ILE A 10 1.97 -3.69 10.47
CA ILE A 10 1.02 -3.57 9.35
C ILE A 10 0.16 -4.84 9.25
N GLU A 11 0.78 -6.02 9.36
CA GLU A 11 0.07 -7.31 9.36
C GLU A 11 -0.88 -7.47 10.56
N ASP A 12 -0.47 -6.99 11.74
CA ASP A 12 -1.32 -6.97 12.94
C ASP A 12 -2.52 -6.04 12.76
N VAL A 13 -2.33 -4.86 12.17
CA VAL A 13 -3.44 -3.95 11.82
C VAL A 13 -4.42 -4.63 10.86
N ALA A 14 -3.92 -5.24 9.78
CA ALA A 14 -4.79 -5.97 8.84
C ALA A 14 -5.59 -7.09 9.53
N ARG A 15 -4.96 -7.82 10.46
CA ARG A 15 -5.61 -8.89 11.23
C ARG A 15 -6.67 -8.36 12.18
N ILE A 16 -6.38 -7.25 12.88
CA ILE A 16 -7.33 -6.57 13.76
C ILE A 16 -8.52 -6.11 12.92
N LEU A 17 -8.25 -5.50 11.76
CA LEU A 17 -9.30 -5.01 10.88
C LEU A 17 -10.17 -6.18 10.42
N ARG A 18 -9.58 -7.22 9.84
CA ARG A 18 -10.32 -8.41 9.40
C ARG A 18 -11.14 -9.08 10.50
N ARG A 19 -10.69 -9.11 11.76
CA ARG A 19 -11.48 -9.65 12.88
C ARG A 19 -12.72 -8.82 13.20
N ARG A 20 -12.69 -7.51 12.94
CA ARG A 20 -13.81 -6.60 13.12
C ARG A 20 -14.74 -6.56 11.91
N TYR A 21 -14.30 -7.10 10.78
CA TYR A 21 -15.13 -7.38 9.62
C TYR A 21 -16.14 -8.50 9.94
N TYR A 22 -17.31 -8.10 10.45
CA TYR A 22 -18.54 -8.90 10.40
C TYR A 22 -19.28 -8.59 9.08
N PRO A 23 -20.27 -9.38 8.62
CA PRO A 23 -21.17 -8.96 7.56
C PRO A 23 -21.94 -7.71 8.02
N LEU A 24 -21.31 -6.57 7.83
CA LEU A 24 -21.83 -5.26 8.17
C LEU A 24 -22.98 -4.96 7.20
N HIS A 25 -24.07 -4.39 7.71
CA HIS A 25 -25.06 -3.77 6.84
C HIS A 25 -24.38 -2.70 5.95
N SER A 26 -24.90 -2.47 4.75
CA SER A 26 -24.25 -1.68 3.68
C SER A 26 -23.60 -0.36 4.12
N LYS A 27 -24.23 0.42 5.01
CA LYS A 27 -23.64 1.67 5.53
C LYS A 27 -22.36 1.45 6.34
N ALA A 28 -22.33 0.41 7.17
CA ALA A 28 -21.15 0.09 7.96
C ALA A 28 -20.03 -0.51 7.10
N LEU A 29 -20.37 -1.15 5.98
CA LEU A 29 -19.37 -1.58 4.98
C LEU A 29 -18.66 -0.40 4.32
N VAL A 30 -19.37 0.69 3.99
CA VAL A 30 -18.76 1.90 3.39
C VAL A 30 -17.80 2.58 4.37
N VAL A 31 -18.23 2.75 5.64
CA VAL A 31 -17.36 3.30 6.69
C VAL A 31 -16.14 2.41 6.93
N TRP A 32 -16.34 1.08 6.88
CA TRP A 32 -15.28 0.11 7.00
C TRP A 32 -14.24 0.22 5.89
N GLN A 33 -14.69 0.28 4.63
CA GLN A 33 -13.81 0.46 3.47
C GLN A 33 -12.99 1.75 3.60
N GLY A 34 -13.64 2.87 3.94
CA GLY A 34 -12.95 4.15 4.15
C GLY A 34 -11.86 4.06 5.21
N LEU A 35 -12.12 3.40 6.34
CA LEU A 35 -11.11 3.20 7.39
C LEU A 35 -9.91 2.37 6.89
N VAL A 36 -10.17 1.29 6.14
CA VAL A 36 -9.09 0.46 5.59
C VAL A 36 -8.27 1.25 4.57
N ASP A 37 -8.91 2.05 3.72
CA ASP A 37 -8.23 2.91 2.74
C ASP A 37 -7.34 3.97 3.40
N GLU A 38 -7.81 4.63 4.47
CA GLU A 38 -7.02 5.61 5.23
C GLU A 38 -5.73 4.99 5.83
N PHE A 39 -5.82 3.77 6.37
CA PHE A 39 -4.63 3.05 6.84
C PHE A 39 -3.70 2.68 5.69
N ALA A 40 -4.25 2.25 4.56
CA ALA A 40 -3.46 1.90 3.40
C ALA A 40 -2.68 3.11 2.86
N ASP A 41 -3.30 4.28 2.82
CA ASP A 41 -2.67 5.52 2.39
C ASP A 41 -1.60 6.00 3.40
N LEU A 42 -1.86 5.83 4.71
CA LEU A 42 -0.88 6.11 5.75
C LEU A 42 0.38 5.24 5.60
N PHE A 43 0.21 3.94 5.35
CA PHE A 43 1.34 3.02 5.15
C PHE A 43 2.07 3.27 3.83
N ALA A 44 1.35 3.67 2.77
CA ALA A 44 1.96 4.09 1.51
C ALA A 44 2.80 5.36 1.65
N ALA A 45 2.32 6.34 2.41
CA ALA A 45 3.05 7.58 2.67
C ALA A 45 4.33 7.35 3.49
N ASP A 46 4.29 6.39 4.43
CA ASP A 46 5.43 6.05 5.28
C ASP A 46 6.46 5.13 4.60
N ASN A 47 6.01 4.32 3.64
CA ASN A 47 6.84 3.43 2.85
C ASN A 47 6.65 3.69 1.35
N PRO A 48 7.10 4.86 0.85
CA PRO A 48 6.97 5.20 -0.55
C PRO A 48 7.90 4.32 -1.42
N PRO A 49 7.52 4.01 -2.66
CA PRO A 49 8.41 3.36 -3.60
C PRO A 49 9.62 4.24 -3.90
N THR A 50 10.77 3.63 -4.15
CA THR A 50 12.00 4.35 -4.51
C THR A 50 12.18 4.36 -6.01
N CYS A 51 12.43 5.53 -6.58
CA CYS A 51 12.73 5.73 -7.99
C CYS A 51 14.21 5.37 -8.21
N ILE A 52 14.45 4.25 -8.89
CA ILE A 52 15.79 3.77 -9.25
C ILE A 52 16.02 4.09 -10.72
N VAL A 53 17.00 4.95 -10.97
CA VAL A 53 17.44 5.30 -12.32
C VAL A 53 18.49 4.28 -12.75
N SER A 54 18.20 3.52 -13.81
CA SER A 54 19.21 2.63 -14.39
C SER A 54 20.27 3.48 -15.10
N ILE A 55 21.52 3.42 -14.63
CA ILE A 55 22.65 4.18 -15.19
C ILE A 55 23.24 3.50 -16.44
N LEU A 56 22.60 2.43 -16.93
CA LEU A 56 23.17 1.52 -17.94
C LEU A 56 22.94 1.94 -19.39
N SER A 57 22.35 3.11 -19.65
CA SER A 57 22.09 3.59 -21.01
C SER A 57 22.70 4.98 -21.27
N ALA A 58 24.02 4.99 -21.52
CA ALA A 58 24.81 5.97 -22.29
C ALA A 58 24.81 7.48 -21.88
N PRO A 59 25.92 8.21 -22.12
CA PRO A 59 25.92 9.66 -22.04
C PRO A 59 25.24 10.23 -23.30
N ILE A 60 24.56 11.36 -23.14
CA ILE A 60 23.95 12.20 -24.21
C ILE A 60 22.49 11.83 -24.54
N ALA A 61 21.53 12.45 -23.85
CA ALA A 61 20.44 13.24 -24.42
C ALA A 61 19.39 13.57 -23.34
N HIS A 62 18.80 14.76 -23.44
CA HIS A 62 17.75 15.29 -22.56
C HIS A 62 16.40 14.57 -22.72
N GLU A 63 16.34 13.26 -22.43
CA GLU A 63 15.09 12.50 -22.48
C GLU A 63 14.85 11.78 -21.15
N ARG A 64 13.59 11.78 -20.72
CA ARG A 64 13.13 11.35 -19.40
C ARG A 64 13.89 10.11 -18.94
N HIS A 65 14.63 10.24 -17.84
CA HIS A 65 15.13 9.07 -17.13
C HIS A 65 13.92 8.23 -16.75
N ASP A 66 13.71 7.11 -17.45
CA ASP A 66 12.74 6.09 -17.07
C ASP A 66 13.20 5.54 -15.73
N CYS A 67 12.60 6.06 -14.66
CA CYS A 67 12.88 5.56 -13.34
C CYS A 67 11.92 4.43 -13.01
N VAL A 68 12.51 3.30 -12.63
CA VAL A 68 11.75 2.14 -12.19
C VAL A 68 11.44 2.35 -10.71
N LEU A 69 10.16 2.36 -10.36
CA LEU A 69 9.73 2.40 -8.97
C LEU A 69 9.93 1.00 -8.36
N GLU A 70 10.83 0.88 -7.39
CA GLU A 70 11.10 -0.36 -6.66
C GLU A 70 10.72 -0.24 -5.18
N GLY A 71 10.19 -1.32 -4.61
CA GLY A 71 9.80 -1.38 -3.20
C GLY A 71 8.51 -0.64 -2.87
N GLY A 72 8.37 -0.26 -1.59
CA GLY A 72 7.19 0.43 -1.06
C GLY A 72 6.11 -0.49 -0.47
N PHE A 73 5.04 0.13 0.03
CA PHE A 73 3.90 -0.56 0.62
C PHE A 73 3.01 -1.22 -0.43
N ALA A 74 2.76 -2.52 -0.29
CA ALA A 74 1.89 -3.29 -1.18
C ALA A 74 0.40 -3.11 -0.79
N ARG A 75 -0.20 -2.00 -1.23
CA ARG A 75 -1.58 -1.61 -0.94
C ARG A 75 -2.60 -2.73 -1.16
N GLU A 76 -2.57 -3.36 -2.33
CA GLU A 76 -3.49 -4.44 -2.70
C GLU A 76 -3.42 -5.64 -1.76
N ARG A 77 -2.21 -6.03 -1.35
CA ARG A 77 -2.03 -7.15 -0.41
C ARG A 77 -2.60 -6.83 0.96
N PHE A 78 -2.49 -5.58 1.41
CA PHE A 78 -3.09 -5.13 2.66
C PHE A 78 -4.62 -5.11 2.60
N LEU A 79 -5.21 -4.60 1.52
CA LEU A 79 -6.66 -4.59 1.33
C LEU A 79 -7.25 -6.01 1.35
N ALA A 80 -6.63 -6.92 0.59
CA ALA A 80 -7.03 -8.32 0.57
C ALA A 80 -6.89 -8.96 1.97
N ALA A 81 -5.83 -8.64 2.71
CA ALA A 81 -5.66 -9.10 4.09
C ALA A 81 -6.72 -8.55 5.05
N CYS A 82 -7.30 -7.38 4.76
CA CYS A 82 -8.42 -6.79 5.50
C CYS A 82 -9.80 -7.37 5.12
N GLY A 83 -9.86 -8.25 4.10
CA GLY A 83 -11.11 -8.83 3.60
C GLY A 83 -11.82 -7.97 2.55
N LEU A 84 -11.17 -6.92 2.06
CA LEU A 84 -11.59 -6.19 0.87
C LEU A 84 -10.90 -6.87 -0.32
N GLU A 85 -11.54 -7.90 -0.86
CA GLU A 85 -11.08 -8.47 -2.12
C GLU A 85 -11.13 -7.36 -3.18
N SER A 86 -10.03 -7.21 -3.93
CA SER A 86 -10.06 -6.39 -5.14
C SER A 86 -11.17 -6.96 -6.02
N GLU A 87 -12.23 -6.19 -6.28
CA GLU A 87 -13.13 -6.51 -7.38
C GLU A 87 -12.25 -6.51 -8.64
N GLY A 88 -11.92 -7.72 -9.12
CA GLY A 88 -11.29 -7.95 -10.40
C GLY A 88 -12.34 -8.03 -11.49
#